data_AF-A0A0N0ITX2-F1
#
_entry.id   AF-A0A0N0ITX2-F1
#
_cell.length_a   1.000
_cell.length_b   1.000
_cell.length_c   1.000
_cell.angle_alpha   90.00
_cell.angle_beta   90.00
_cell.angle_gamma   90.00
#
_symmetry.space_group_name_H-M   'P 1'
#
loop_
_entity.id
_entity.type
_entity.pdbx_description
1 polymer ?
#
loop_
_entity_poly.entity_id
_entity_poly.type
_entity_poly.pdbx_seq_one_letter_code
_entity_poly.pdbx_strand_id
1 'polypeptide(L)'
;MKMNFSRMLAGLMIFCCTLIYTQEKTENIDGVYKAKGAAFVINKNKTFLIMAYGTLIKGTWNIEKDLLYLKPQNPDAKFYVYARKNPSIKAGMHISFMGDGIGNGIVVGEFPNKMQPLFNENANCFDYPNVHLFKEKPATLALLEEQNDENERGADIPKLMYNFPTGDYNDFIVQHMQDSLYHNDFVFKIAKNGLSDPEDDSGKILKKSTVKEAFPNEEGLKFIEGAFNRAFAADYKLVNNAYNTHDDMDREINPENYKYDKVKNVYVNPAVPARQLDYNSKDYHYDDVLMKFDRITGTSQPQTSVKKLPNPVFTANCDR
;
A
#
# COMPACT_ATOMS: atom_id res chain seq x y z
N MET A 1 31.57 -59.34 2.25
CA MET A 1 30.17 -58.93 1.97
C MET A 1 30.17 -58.14 0.66
N LYS A 2 29.85 -58.80 -0.47
CA LYS A 2 29.84 -58.15 -1.80
C LYS A 2 28.54 -57.37 -1.96
N MET A 3 28.59 -56.05 -1.81
CA MET A 3 27.45 -55.18 -2.08
C MET A 3 27.20 -55.13 -3.59
N ASN A 4 26.00 -55.52 -4.00
CA ASN A 4 25.60 -55.64 -5.39
C ASN A 4 25.41 -54.25 -5.99
N PHE A 5 26.43 -53.73 -6.69
CA PHE A 5 26.49 -52.38 -7.29
C PHE A 5 25.26 -52.06 -8.17
N SER A 6 24.68 -53.09 -8.80
CA SER A 6 23.44 -53.01 -9.60
C SER A 6 22.20 -52.56 -8.80
N ARG A 7 22.08 -52.95 -7.52
CA ARG A 7 20.93 -52.54 -6.69
C ARG A 7 21.04 -51.09 -6.22
N MET A 8 22.25 -50.57 -6.10
CA MET A 8 22.51 -49.19 -5.70
C MET A 8 22.25 -48.21 -6.87
N LEU A 9 22.58 -48.60 -8.11
CA LEU A 9 22.24 -47.83 -9.32
C LEU A 9 20.72 -47.78 -9.57
N ALA A 10 20.00 -48.88 -9.34
CA ALA A 10 18.55 -48.93 -9.50
C ALA A 10 17.83 -48.01 -8.49
N GLY A 11 18.30 -47.96 -7.24
CA GLY A 11 17.80 -47.04 -6.22
C GLY A 11 18.07 -45.57 -6.56
N LEU A 12 19.26 -45.26 -7.10
CA LEU A 12 19.61 -43.90 -7.52
C LEU A 12 18.77 -43.42 -8.72
N MET A 13 18.53 -44.30 -9.70
CA MET A 13 17.69 -44.00 -10.87
C MET A 13 16.23 -43.76 -10.48
N ILE A 14 15.67 -44.55 -9.55
CA ILE A 14 14.30 -44.34 -9.05
C ILE A 14 14.20 -43.01 -8.30
N PHE A 15 15.21 -42.66 -7.48
CA PHE A 15 15.23 -41.39 -6.74
C PHE A 15 15.39 -40.17 -7.67
N CYS A 16 16.22 -40.28 -8.72
CA CYS A 16 16.33 -39.26 -9.76
C CYS A 16 15.03 -39.09 -10.55
N CYS A 17 14.35 -40.17 -10.93
CA CYS A 17 13.06 -40.07 -11.63
C CYS A 17 11.96 -39.40 -10.77
N THR A 18 11.93 -39.64 -9.44
CA THR A 18 10.96 -38.97 -8.56
C THR A 18 11.23 -37.48 -8.39
N LEU A 19 12.50 -37.06 -8.42
CA LEU A 19 12.88 -35.63 -8.38
C LEU A 19 12.51 -34.92 -9.68
N ILE A 20 12.74 -35.56 -10.84
CA ILE A 20 12.39 -35.02 -12.16
C ILE A 20 10.86 -34.88 -12.32
N TYR A 21 10.08 -35.87 -11.89
CA TYR A 21 8.60 -35.79 -11.94
C TYR A 21 8.01 -34.69 -11.04
N THR A 22 8.69 -34.34 -9.94
CA THR A 22 8.27 -33.24 -9.05
C THR A 22 8.62 -31.88 -9.66
N GLN A 23 9.72 -31.82 -10.42
CA GLN A 23 10.19 -30.62 -11.12
C GLN A 23 9.33 -30.29 -12.36
N GLU A 24 8.90 -31.30 -13.14
CA GLU A 24 8.02 -31.09 -14.31
C GLU A 24 6.64 -30.54 -13.94
N LYS A 25 6.11 -30.88 -12.76
CA LYS A 25 4.81 -30.37 -12.29
C LYS A 25 4.87 -28.90 -11.83
N THR A 26 6.04 -28.42 -11.43
CA THR A 26 6.26 -27.07 -10.89
C THR A 26 6.66 -26.06 -11.97
N GLU A 27 7.15 -26.50 -13.14
CA GLU A 27 7.79 -25.64 -14.14
C GLU A 27 6.87 -24.78 -15.02
N ASN A 28 5.56 -24.74 -14.79
CA ASN A 28 4.66 -24.01 -15.68
C ASN A 28 3.43 -23.41 -14.99
N ILE A 29 3.55 -22.97 -13.74
CA ILE A 29 2.46 -22.24 -13.05
C ILE A 29 2.54 -20.72 -13.23
N ASP A 30 3.68 -20.19 -13.67
CA ASP A 30 3.82 -18.77 -13.97
C ASP A 30 2.99 -18.38 -15.20
N GLY A 31 2.37 -17.21 -15.17
CA GLY A 31 1.52 -16.71 -16.25
C GLY A 31 0.31 -15.95 -15.74
N VAL A 32 -0.56 -15.58 -16.68
CA VAL A 32 -1.80 -14.86 -16.40
C VAL A 32 -2.95 -15.86 -16.34
N TYR A 33 -3.82 -15.72 -15.36
CA TYR A 33 -5.05 -16.47 -15.22
C TYR A 33 -6.21 -15.49 -15.08
N LYS A 34 -7.30 -15.74 -15.81
CA LYS A 34 -8.48 -14.86 -15.78
C LYS A 34 -9.66 -15.60 -15.17
N ALA A 35 -10.24 -15.00 -14.15
CA ALA A 35 -11.52 -15.39 -13.57
C ALA A 35 -12.57 -14.30 -13.85
N LYS A 36 -13.85 -14.59 -13.60
CA LYS A 36 -14.91 -13.59 -13.79
C LYS A 36 -14.67 -12.42 -12.83
N GLY A 37 -14.29 -11.27 -13.37
CA GLY A 37 -14.03 -10.05 -12.58
C GLY A 37 -12.64 -9.95 -11.94
N ALA A 38 -11.74 -10.92 -12.19
CA ALA A 38 -10.39 -10.93 -11.63
C ALA A 38 -9.32 -11.42 -12.61
N ALA A 39 -8.11 -10.90 -12.48
CA ALA A 39 -6.91 -11.37 -13.16
C ALA A 39 -5.83 -11.68 -12.12
N PHE A 40 -5.16 -12.82 -12.28
CA PHE A 40 -4.05 -13.28 -11.46
C PHE A 40 -2.81 -13.36 -12.34
N VAL A 41 -1.74 -12.70 -11.95
CA VAL A 41 -0.43 -12.77 -12.60
C VAL A 41 0.51 -13.46 -11.64
N ILE A 42 0.99 -14.63 -12.02
CA ILE A 42 1.94 -15.42 -11.25
C ILE A 42 3.30 -15.26 -11.91
N ASN A 43 4.24 -14.58 -11.25
CA ASN A 43 5.53 -14.26 -11.82
C ASN A 43 6.59 -15.32 -11.47
N LYS A 44 7.57 -15.52 -12.37
CA LYS A 44 8.69 -16.46 -12.15
C LYS A 44 9.57 -16.12 -10.95
N ASN A 45 9.64 -14.85 -10.59
CA ASN A 45 10.42 -14.33 -9.46
C ASN A 45 9.72 -14.50 -8.09
N LYS A 46 8.76 -15.44 -7.97
CA LYS A 46 8.01 -15.73 -6.75
C LYS A 46 7.11 -14.60 -6.24
N THR A 47 6.77 -13.63 -7.08
CA THR A 47 5.74 -12.63 -6.78
C THR A 47 4.45 -12.89 -7.54
N PHE A 48 3.36 -12.28 -7.09
CA PHE A 48 2.09 -12.28 -7.82
C PHE A 48 1.43 -10.90 -7.80
N LEU A 49 0.48 -10.73 -8.72
CA LEU A 49 -0.46 -9.62 -8.78
C LEU A 49 -1.88 -10.18 -8.94
N ILE A 50 -2.83 -9.67 -8.15
CA ILE A 50 -4.26 -9.90 -8.36
C ILE A 50 -4.90 -8.54 -8.61
N MET A 51 -5.64 -8.42 -9.70
CA MET A 51 -6.52 -7.29 -9.96
C MET A 51 -7.96 -7.80 -9.95
N ALA A 52 -8.81 -7.26 -9.07
CA ALA A 52 -10.21 -7.63 -9.00
C ALA A 52 -11.06 -6.45 -8.51
N TYR A 53 -12.15 -6.12 -9.21
CA TYR A 53 -13.13 -5.09 -8.79
C TYR A 53 -12.52 -3.76 -8.29
N GLY A 54 -11.46 -3.27 -8.95
CA GLY A 54 -10.77 -2.03 -8.56
C GLY A 54 -9.75 -2.19 -7.43
N THR A 55 -9.58 -3.39 -6.88
CA THR A 55 -8.54 -3.71 -5.89
C THR A 55 -7.31 -4.31 -6.54
N LEU A 56 -6.13 -3.94 -6.03
CA LEU A 56 -4.85 -4.47 -6.44
C LEU A 56 -4.15 -5.15 -5.25
N ILE A 57 -3.86 -6.44 -5.37
CA ILE A 57 -3.20 -7.21 -4.34
C ILE A 57 -1.88 -7.72 -4.90
N LYS A 58 -0.79 -7.50 -4.17
CA LYS A 58 0.51 -8.10 -4.47
C LYS A 58 0.94 -8.99 -3.33
N GLY A 59 1.92 -9.83 -3.62
CA GLY A 59 2.56 -10.62 -2.59
C GLY A 59 3.56 -11.60 -3.16
N THR A 60 3.82 -12.64 -2.37
CA THR A 60 4.72 -13.73 -2.74
C THR A 60 3.95 -15.03 -2.87
N TRP A 61 4.48 -15.98 -3.62
CA TRP A 61 3.86 -17.29 -3.73
C TRP A 61 4.82 -18.43 -3.44
N ASN A 62 4.28 -19.51 -2.89
CA ASN A 62 4.97 -20.77 -2.69
C ASN A 62 4.08 -21.95 -3.12
N ILE A 63 4.72 -23.10 -3.38
CA ILE A 63 4.01 -24.35 -3.66
C ILE A 63 4.32 -25.33 -2.53
N GLU A 64 3.27 -25.92 -1.96
CA GLU A 64 3.39 -27.06 -1.06
C GLU A 64 2.55 -28.21 -1.61
N LYS A 65 3.22 -29.33 -1.92
CA LYS A 65 2.60 -30.48 -2.61
C LYS A 65 1.97 -30.06 -3.95
N ASP A 66 0.65 -30.12 -4.07
CA ASP A 66 -0.13 -29.74 -5.25
C ASP A 66 -0.92 -28.43 -5.05
N LEU A 67 -0.60 -27.66 -4.01
CA LEU A 67 -1.25 -26.39 -3.69
C LEU A 67 -0.30 -25.21 -3.92
N LEU A 68 -0.80 -24.18 -4.59
CA LEU A 68 -0.20 -22.88 -4.77
C LEU A 68 -0.79 -21.94 -3.72
N TYR A 69 0.08 -21.39 -2.87
CA TYR A 69 -0.26 -20.40 -1.86
C TYR A 69 0.19 -19.03 -2.34
N LEU A 70 -0.75 -18.10 -2.49
CA LEU A 70 -0.47 -16.69 -2.77
C LEU A 70 -0.63 -15.92 -1.46
N LYS A 71 0.49 -15.54 -0.85
CA LYS A 71 0.54 -14.81 0.40
C LYS A 71 0.57 -13.30 0.14
N PRO A 72 -0.50 -12.56 0.43
CA PRO A 72 -0.55 -11.12 0.21
C PRO A 72 0.52 -10.38 1.01
N GLN A 73 1.08 -9.34 0.40
CA GLN A 73 1.91 -8.36 1.07
C GLN A 73 0.99 -7.34 1.73
N ASN A 74 0.94 -7.39 3.06
CA ASN A 74 0.20 -6.42 3.86
C ASN A 74 1.09 -5.23 4.22
N PRO A 75 0.50 -4.07 4.53
CA PRO A 75 1.24 -2.95 5.11
C PRO A 75 2.02 -3.40 6.35
N ASP A 76 3.26 -2.95 6.47
CA ASP A 76 4.11 -3.21 7.64
C ASP A 76 3.80 -2.28 8.83
N ALA A 77 2.98 -1.25 8.60
CA ALA A 77 2.50 -0.31 9.60
C ALA A 77 1.12 0.25 9.21
N LYS A 78 0.38 0.72 10.22
CA LYS A 78 -0.92 1.40 10.07
C LYS A 78 -0.82 2.80 9.51
N PHE A 79 0.31 3.46 9.76
CA PHE A 79 0.52 4.85 9.39
C PHE A 79 1.84 4.97 8.65
N TYR A 80 1.77 5.49 7.43
CA TYR A 80 2.91 6.01 6.71
C TYR A 80 2.91 7.52 6.79
N VAL A 81 4.01 8.08 7.28
CA VAL A 81 4.17 9.54 7.41
C VAL A 81 5.20 10.01 6.39
N TYR A 82 4.79 10.96 5.57
CA TYR A 82 5.66 11.67 4.65
C TYR A 82 5.78 13.12 5.08
N ALA A 83 6.96 13.70 4.99
CA ALA A 83 7.24 15.01 5.57
C ALA A 83 8.09 15.86 4.63
N ARG A 84 7.89 17.17 4.71
CA ARG A 84 8.76 18.16 4.09
C ARG A 84 8.88 19.41 4.93
N LYS A 85 9.91 20.20 4.62
CA LYS A 85 10.07 21.55 5.15
C LYS A 85 9.40 22.51 4.19
N ASN A 86 8.31 23.13 4.60
CA ASN A 86 7.60 24.14 3.85
C ASN A 86 7.98 25.54 4.37
N PRO A 87 8.76 26.32 3.60
CA PRO A 87 9.21 27.65 4.02
C PRO A 87 8.07 28.67 4.21
N SER A 88 6.89 28.40 3.68
CA SER A 88 5.71 29.27 3.83
C SER A 88 5.03 29.10 5.19
N ILE A 89 5.18 27.95 5.85
CA ILE A 89 4.65 27.70 7.20
C ILE A 89 5.63 28.30 8.22
N LYS A 90 5.24 29.43 8.82
CA LYS A 90 6.11 30.18 9.75
C LYS A 90 6.05 29.70 11.20
N ALA A 91 4.95 29.08 11.59
CA ALA A 91 4.72 28.54 12.93
C ALA A 91 3.84 27.30 12.86
N GLY A 92 4.04 26.37 13.79
CA GLY A 92 3.25 25.15 13.87
C GLY A 92 3.59 24.13 12.77
N MET A 93 2.58 23.38 12.35
CA MET A 93 2.71 22.39 11.27
C MET A 93 1.40 22.20 10.51
N HIS A 94 1.49 21.82 9.24
CA HIS A 94 0.36 21.30 8.46
C HIS A 94 0.40 19.78 8.44
N ILE A 95 -0.76 19.14 8.59
CA ILE A 95 -0.91 17.71 8.37
C ILE A 95 -2.11 17.46 7.46
N SER A 96 -1.88 16.74 6.37
CA SER A 96 -2.94 16.14 5.55
C SER A 96 -3.13 14.69 5.95
N PHE A 97 -4.36 14.31 6.24
CA PHE A 97 -4.74 12.94 6.60
C PHE A 97 -5.48 12.31 5.41
N MET A 98 -5.00 11.15 4.97
CA MET A 98 -5.54 10.45 3.80
C MET A 98 -5.36 8.93 3.93
N GLY A 99 -5.90 8.18 2.97
CA GLY A 99 -5.83 6.72 2.95
C GLY A 99 -7.13 6.06 3.38
N ASP A 100 -7.13 4.75 3.34
CA ASP A 100 -8.32 3.93 3.58
C ASP A 100 -8.69 3.96 5.07
N GLY A 101 -9.98 3.95 5.40
CA GLY A 101 -10.45 3.87 6.79
C GLY A 101 -10.12 5.08 7.68
N ILE A 102 -9.75 6.23 7.11
CA ILE A 102 -9.63 7.48 7.87
C ILE A 102 -10.98 7.81 8.52
N GLY A 103 -10.98 7.99 9.85
CA GLY A 103 -12.21 8.23 10.59
C GLY A 103 -11.99 8.57 12.07
N ASN A 104 -13.06 8.46 12.85
CA ASN A 104 -13.11 8.80 14.28
C ASN A 104 -12.35 7.81 15.19
N GLY A 105 -11.96 6.64 14.68
CA GLY A 105 -11.12 5.67 15.40
C GLY A 105 -9.65 6.09 15.56
N ILE A 106 -9.20 7.12 14.85
CA ILE A 106 -7.81 7.57 14.85
C ILE A 106 -7.59 8.69 15.88
N VAL A 107 -6.46 8.63 16.60
CA VAL A 107 -6.03 9.66 17.55
C VAL A 107 -4.63 10.13 17.19
N VAL A 108 -4.43 11.45 17.18
CA VAL A 108 -3.18 12.11 16.77
C VAL A 108 -2.76 13.19 17.77
N GLY A 109 -1.46 13.40 17.97
CA GLY A 109 -0.96 14.56 18.72
C GLY A 109 0.38 14.33 19.41
N GLU A 110 0.58 14.97 20.56
CA GLU A 110 1.77 14.79 21.39
C GLU A 110 1.44 13.91 22.61
N PHE A 111 2.06 12.73 22.67
CA PHE A 111 1.90 11.79 23.79
C PHE A 111 2.62 12.31 25.04
N PRO A 112 2.07 12.14 26.27
CA PRO A 112 0.80 11.47 26.58
C PRO A 112 -0.43 12.39 26.72
N ASN A 113 -0.23 13.71 26.71
CA ASN A 113 -1.22 14.65 27.27
C ASN A 113 -1.89 15.59 26.27
N LYS A 114 -1.46 15.61 25.00
CA LYS A 114 -2.05 16.44 23.94
C LYS A 114 -2.47 15.58 22.74
N MET A 115 -3.06 14.43 23.02
CA MET A 115 -3.65 13.56 22.00
C MET A 115 -5.07 14.04 21.69
N GLN A 116 -5.49 14.02 20.43
CA GLN A 116 -6.80 14.46 19.97
C GLN A 116 -7.42 13.40 19.06
N PRO A 117 -8.73 13.11 19.18
CA PRO A 117 -9.42 12.38 18.14
C PRO A 117 -9.25 13.09 16.80
N LEU A 118 -9.03 12.34 15.72
CA LEU A 118 -8.92 12.94 14.39
C LEU A 118 -10.25 13.55 13.97
N PHE A 119 -11.35 12.82 14.15
CA PHE A 119 -12.71 13.28 13.87
C PHE A 119 -13.59 13.21 15.13
N ASN A 120 -14.68 13.97 15.13
CA ASN A 120 -15.72 13.85 16.16
C ASN A 120 -16.39 12.47 16.15
N GLU A 121 -17.02 12.12 17.27
CA GLU A 121 -17.89 10.94 17.34
C GLU A 121 -19.02 11.04 16.30
N ASN A 122 -19.33 9.92 15.65
CA ASN A 122 -20.35 9.80 14.58
C ASN A 122 -20.08 10.63 13.32
N ALA A 123 -18.82 11.01 13.07
CA ALA A 123 -18.43 11.65 11.83
C ALA A 123 -18.90 10.84 10.61
N ASN A 124 -19.59 11.49 9.67
CA ASN A 124 -20.22 10.83 8.53
C ASN A 124 -20.12 11.63 7.21
N CYS A 125 -19.47 12.80 7.25
CA CYS A 125 -19.27 13.67 6.09
C CYS A 125 -17.81 14.10 6.03
N PHE A 126 -16.98 13.29 5.37
CA PHE A 126 -15.55 13.57 5.26
C PHE A 126 -15.30 14.41 4.00
N ASP A 127 -14.75 15.61 4.19
CA ASP A 127 -14.27 16.43 3.08
C ASP A 127 -12.90 15.93 2.59
N TYR A 128 -12.57 16.25 1.34
CA TYR A 128 -11.23 16.02 0.80
C TYR A 128 -10.66 17.33 0.22
N PRO A 129 -9.39 17.67 0.51
CA PRO A 129 -8.45 16.96 1.40
C PRO A 129 -8.66 17.29 2.89
N ASN A 130 -8.39 16.33 3.79
CA ASN A 130 -8.45 16.53 5.24
C ASN A 130 -7.15 17.16 5.77
N VAL A 131 -7.06 18.49 5.66
CA VAL A 131 -5.84 19.25 6.01
C VAL A 131 -6.08 20.10 7.25
N HIS A 132 -5.21 19.97 8.25
CA HIS A 132 -5.26 20.77 9.47
C HIS A 132 -3.95 21.55 9.69
N LEU A 133 -4.07 22.82 10.07
CA LEU A 133 -2.98 23.66 10.55
C LEU A 133 -2.94 23.63 12.08
N PHE A 134 -1.99 22.89 12.63
CA PHE A 134 -1.70 22.88 14.05
C PHE A 134 -0.86 24.10 14.41
N LYS A 135 -1.26 24.80 15.48
CA LYS A 135 -0.52 25.98 15.99
C LYS A 135 0.83 25.61 16.60
N GLU A 136 0.93 24.41 17.17
CA GLU A 136 2.14 23.87 17.78
C GLU A 136 2.70 22.75 16.92
N LYS A 137 4.03 22.60 16.96
CA LYS A 137 4.72 21.47 16.35
C LYS A 137 5.44 20.68 17.45
N PRO A 138 4.95 19.49 17.83
CA PRO A 138 5.62 18.69 18.84
C PRO A 138 6.94 18.14 18.29
N ALA A 139 7.88 17.78 19.17
CA ALA A 139 9.12 17.11 18.75
C ALA A 139 8.85 15.73 18.14
N THR A 140 7.77 15.07 18.59
CA THR A 140 7.32 13.77 18.13
C THR A 140 5.81 13.82 17.87
N LEU A 141 5.39 13.37 16.69
CA LEU A 141 4.00 13.16 16.33
C LEU A 141 3.60 11.72 16.69
N ALA A 142 2.63 11.56 17.56
CA ALA A 142 2.07 10.27 17.92
C ALA A 142 0.76 10.01 17.15
N LEU A 143 0.59 8.77 16.68
CA LEU A 143 -0.57 8.27 15.94
C LEU A 143 -0.97 6.90 16.49
N LEU A 144 -2.26 6.67 16.72
CA LEU A 144 -2.80 5.36 17.08
C LEU A 144 -4.23 5.21 16.57
N GLU A 145 -4.67 3.97 16.43
CA GLU A 145 -6.03 3.58 16.05
C GLU A 145 -6.67 2.85 17.24
N GLU A 146 -7.72 3.44 17.85
CA GLU A 146 -8.39 2.88 19.03
C GLU A 146 -9.46 1.84 18.65
N GLN A 147 -10.13 2.06 17.52
CA GLN A 147 -11.21 1.23 16.99
C GLN A 147 -10.75 0.58 15.70
N ASN A 148 -10.92 -0.74 15.61
CA ASN A 148 -10.63 -1.50 14.41
C ASN A 148 -11.93 -2.20 13.99
N ASP A 149 -12.79 -1.43 13.32
CA ASP A 149 -14.14 -1.86 12.97
C ASP A 149 -14.16 -2.89 11.83
N GLU A 150 -13.03 -3.13 11.17
CA GLU A 150 -12.94 -3.92 9.94
C GLU A 150 -12.21 -5.26 10.10
N ASN A 151 -11.82 -5.64 11.33
CA ASN A 151 -11.25 -6.96 11.61
C ASN A 151 -12.35 -8.05 11.74
N GLU A 152 -13.25 -8.11 10.75
CA GLU A 152 -14.37 -9.08 10.72
C GLU A 152 -13.89 -10.54 10.72
N ARG A 153 -12.64 -10.78 10.32
CA ARG A 153 -12.02 -12.11 10.23
C ARG A 153 -11.24 -12.51 11.49
N GLY A 154 -11.20 -11.66 12.52
CA GLY A 154 -10.61 -11.98 13.82
C GLY A 154 -9.10 -12.20 13.80
N ALA A 155 -8.37 -11.56 12.90
CA ALA A 155 -6.91 -11.60 12.90
C ALA A 155 -6.35 -10.93 14.17
N ASP A 156 -5.31 -11.50 14.78
CA ASP A 156 -4.66 -10.88 15.93
C ASP A 156 -3.73 -9.77 15.46
N ILE A 157 -4.25 -8.54 15.41
CA ILE A 157 -3.55 -7.36 14.90
C ILE A 157 -3.05 -6.56 16.11
N PRO A 158 -1.72 -6.40 16.25
CA PRO A 158 -1.17 -5.67 17.38
C PRO A 158 -1.71 -4.24 17.44
N LYS A 159 -2.29 -3.88 18.59
CA LYS A 159 -2.65 -2.49 18.90
C LYS A 159 -1.39 -1.70 19.23
N LEU A 160 -0.96 -0.87 18.29
CA LEU A 160 0.29 -0.12 18.39
C LEU A 160 0.03 1.40 18.39
N MET A 161 0.86 2.11 19.14
CA MET A 161 1.04 3.55 19.00
C MET A 161 2.35 3.81 18.26
N TYR A 162 2.28 4.66 17.25
CA TYR A 162 3.38 5.02 16.36
C TYR A 162 3.85 6.43 16.69
N ASN A 163 5.17 6.62 16.75
CA ASN A 163 5.82 7.87 17.12
C ASN A 163 6.79 8.28 16.01
N PHE A 164 6.60 9.46 15.45
CA PHE A 164 7.39 9.97 14.34
C PHE A 164 8.13 11.25 14.76
N PRO A 165 9.46 11.30 14.66
CA PRO A 165 10.21 12.53 14.95
C PRO A 165 9.88 13.60 13.90
N THR A 166 9.51 14.80 14.34
CA THR A 166 9.13 15.88 13.40
C THR A 166 10.33 16.62 12.84
N GLY A 167 11.46 16.66 13.57
CA GLY A 167 12.70 17.31 13.15
C GLY A 167 12.49 18.74 12.64
N ASP A 168 13.08 19.05 11.49
CA ASP A 168 12.95 20.34 10.80
C ASP A 168 11.73 20.43 9.87
N TYR A 169 10.97 19.36 9.74
CA TYR A 169 9.76 19.32 8.92
C TYR A 169 8.61 20.05 9.62
N ASN A 170 7.70 20.60 8.84
CA ASN A 170 6.52 21.33 9.32
C ASN A 170 5.28 21.14 8.41
N ASP A 171 5.36 20.22 7.46
CA ASP A 171 4.33 19.91 6.49
C ASP A 171 4.35 18.40 6.28
N PHE A 172 3.24 17.73 6.62
CA PHE A 172 3.17 16.29 6.75
C PHE A 172 1.96 15.73 5.99
N ILE A 173 2.11 14.51 5.50
CA ILE A 173 1.04 13.65 5.02
C ILE A 173 1.04 12.41 5.88
N VAL A 174 -0.09 12.12 6.52
CA VAL A 174 -0.35 10.87 7.22
C VAL A 174 -1.26 10.05 6.33
N GLN A 175 -0.71 8.97 5.76
CA GLN A 175 -1.45 7.97 5.02
C GLN A 175 -1.80 6.83 5.98
N HIS A 176 -3.08 6.66 6.26
CA HIS A 176 -3.61 5.53 7.01
C HIS A 176 -3.73 4.32 6.10
N MET A 177 -3.41 3.16 6.66
CA MET A 177 -3.48 1.87 6.03
C MET A 177 -4.47 1.01 6.82
N GLN A 178 -5.57 0.62 6.17
CA GLN A 178 -6.45 -0.40 6.73
C GLN A 178 -5.67 -1.68 7.00
N ASP A 179 -6.14 -2.43 7.99
CA ASP A 179 -5.73 -3.83 8.08
C ASP A 179 -6.17 -4.52 6.81
N SER A 180 -5.20 -5.10 6.10
CA SER A 180 -5.50 -5.76 4.84
C SER A 180 -6.63 -6.76 5.02
N LEU A 181 -7.69 -6.62 4.23
CA LEU A 181 -8.77 -7.61 4.14
C LEU A 181 -8.27 -9.02 3.73
N TYR A 182 -6.98 -9.12 3.35
CA TYR A 182 -6.33 -10.30 2.78
C TYR A 182 -5.19 -10.85 3.66
N HIS A 183 -5.44 -11.04 4.95
CA HIS A 183 -4.50 -11.77 5.84
C HIS A 183 -4.36 -13.26 5.51
N ASN A 184 -5.36 -13.85 4.84
CA ASN A 184 -5.34 -15.25 4.44
C ASN A 184 -4.68 -15.40 3.07
N ASP A 185 -3.92 -16.48 2.91
CA ASP A 185 -3.39 -16.87 1.62
C ASP A 185 -4.53 -17.20 0.66
N PHE A 186 -4.41 -16.80 -0.61
CA PHE A 186 -5.23 -17.38 -1.67
C PHE A 186 -4.65 -18.74 -2.04
N VAL A 187 -5.45 -19.79 -1.94
CA VAL A 187 -5.00 -21.15 -2.19
C VAL A 187 -5.61 -21.67 -3.48
N PHE A 188 -4.78 -22.20 -4.36
CA PHE A 188 -5.20 -22.88 -5.58
C PHE A 188 -4.62 -24.27 -5.63
N LYS A 189 -5.40 -25.23 -6.11
CA LYS A 189 -4.87 -26.54 -6.52
C LYS A 189 -4.30 -26.47 -7.93
N ILE A 190 -3.11 -27.02 -8.10
CA ILE A 190 -2.42 -27.11 -9.38
C ILE A 190 -2.97 -28.30 -10.15
N ALA A 191 -3.73 -28.01 -11.22
CA ALA A 191 -4.30 -29.00 -12.12
C ALA A 191 -3.49 -29.09 -13.43
N LYS A 192 -3.69 -30.17 -14.19
CA LYS A 192 -2.96 -30.41 -15.45
C LYS A 192 -3.06 -29.25 -16.46
N ASN A 193 -4.16 -28.50 -16.45
CA ASN A 193 -4.46 -27.46 -17.44
C ASN A 193 -4.69 -26.07 -16.81
N GLY A 194 -4.28 -25.86 -15.57
CA GLY A 194 -4.48 -24.57 -14.89
C GLY A 194 -4.59 -24.69 -13.37
N LEU A 195 -5.30 -23.75 -12.77
CA LEU A 195 -5.54 -23.67 -11.33
C LEU A 195 -7.01 -23.97 -11.03
N SER A 196 -7.31 -24.61 -9.91
CA SER A 196 -8.69 -24.74 -9.42
C SER A 196 -8.77 -24.28 -7.98
N ASP A 197 -9.93 -23.78 -7.58
CA ASP A 197 -10.21 -23.51 -6.18
C ASP A 197 -10.38 -24.85 -5.44
N PRO A 198 -9.63 -25.12 -4.35
CA PRO A 198 -9.75 -26.35 -3.59
C PRO A 198 -11.09 -26.51 -2.86
N GLU A 199 -11.84 -25.42 -2.66
CA GLU A 199 -13.15 -25.42 -2.01
C GLU A 199 -14.32 -25.49 -3.02
N ASP A 200 -14.03 -25.37 -4.32
CA ASP A 200 -15.02 -25.46 -5.39
C ASP A 200 -15.11 -26.87 -5.98
N ASP A 201 -16.10 -27.64 -5.54
CA ASP A 201 -16.39 -28.98 -6.04
C ASP A 201 -16.91 -29.02 -7.49
N SER A 202 -17.15 -27.87 -8.13
CA SER A 202 -17.60 -27.84 -9.53
C SER A 202 -16.56 -28.34 -10.54
N GLY A 203 -15.30 -28.51 -10.10
CA GLY A 203 -14.19 -28.93 -10.96
C GLY A 203 -13.77 -27.88 -11.98
N LYS A 204 -14.17 -26.62 -11.78
CA LYS A 204 -13.85 -25.51 -12.68
C LYS A 204 -12.36 -25.20 -12.65
N ILE A 205 -11.74 -25.22 -13.84
CA ILE A 205 -10.32 -24.89 -14.01
C ILE A 205 -10.18 -23.46 -14.54
N LEU A 206 -9.46 -22.63 -13.79
CA LEU A 206 -8.87 -21.38 -14.25
C LEU A 206 -7.72 -21.70 -15.20
N LYS A 207 -8.00 -21.56 -16.49
CA LYS A 207 -6.99 -21.76 -17.54
C LYS A 207 -6.06 -20.55 -17.61
N LYS A 208 -4.83 -20.79 -18.08
CA LYS A 208 -3.94 -19.70 -18.47
C LYS A 208 -4.61 -18.85 -19.55
N SER A 209 -4.39 -17.55 -19.44
CA SER A 209 -4.81 -16.49 -20.33
C SER A 209 -3.55 -15.75 -20.78
N THR A 210 -3.71 -14.86 -21.75
CA THR A 210 -2.63 -13.97 -22.20
C THR A 210 -2.70 -12.63 -21.47
N VAL A 211 -1.59 -11.89 -21.43
CA VAL A 211 -1.57 -10.52 -20.90
C VAL A 211 -2.63 -9.66 -21.60
N LYS A 212 -2.77 -9.77 -22.93
CA LYS A 212 -3.74 -8.98 -23.73
C LYS A 212 -5.20 -9.27 -23.42
N GLU A 213 -5.51 -10.44 -22.86
CA GLU A 213 -6.87 -10.81 -22.46
C GLU A 213 -7.25 -10.26 -21.08
N ALA A 214 -6.26 -9.97 -20.22
CA ALA A 214 -6.45 -9.45 -18.87
C ALA A 214 -6.13 -7.95 -18.75
N PHE A 215 -5.24 -7.44 -19.58
CA PHE A 215 -4.70 -6.09 -19.57
C PHE A 215 -4.61 -5.54 -21.01
N PRO A 216 -4.58 -4.21 -21.21
CA PRO A 216 -4.47 -3.64 -22.56
C PRO A 216 -3.24 -4.12 -23.33
N ASN A 217 -2.09 -4.22 -22.66
CA ASN A 217 -0.81 -4.69 -23.18
C ASN A 217 0.19 -4.92 -22.03
N GLU A 218 1.43 -5.28 -22.34
CA GLU A 218 2.49 -5.47 -21.32
C GLU A 218 2.87 -4.17 -20.59
N GLU A 219 2.80 -3.02 -21.26
CA GLU A 219 3.06 -1.72 -20.62
C GLU A 219 1.99 -1.41 -19.57
N GLY A 220 0.73 -1.74 -19.84
CA GLY A 220 -0.37 -1.62 -18.90
C GLY A 220 -0.15 -2.47 -17.65
N LEU A 221 0.30 -3.72 -17.81
CA LEU A 221 0.66 -4.58 -16.67
C LEU A 221 1.82 -3.97 -15.86
N LYS A 222 2.91 -3.53 -16.52
CA LYS A 222 4.05 -2.87 -15.86
C LYS A 222 3.62 -1.61 -15.11
N PHE A 223 2.72 -0.83 -15.70
CA PHE A 223 2.20 0.38 -15.10
C PHE A 223 1.42 0.10 -13.82
N ILE A 224 0.52 -0.89 -13.85
CA ILE A 224 -0.25 -1.36 -12.68
C ILE A 224 0.70 -1.89 -11.60
N GLU A 225 1.71 -2.68 -11.98
CA GLU A 225 2.73 -3.13 -11.04
C GLU A 225 3.47 -1.93 -10.42
N GLY A 226 3.84 -0.92 -11.19
CA GLY A 226 4.46 0.30 -10.68
C GLY A 226 3.55 1.06 -9.70
N ALA A 227 2.25 1.12 -9.97
CA ALA A 227 1.29 1.86 -9.15
C ALA A 227 1.19 1.35 -7.71
N PHE A 228 1.14 0.02 -7.49
CA PHE A 228 1.13 -0.54 -6.14
C PHE A 228 2.31 -0.04 -5.32
N ASN A 229 3.51 -0.02 -5.93
CA ASN A 229 4.72 0.37 -5.22
C ASN A 229 4.68 1.86 -4.87
N ARG A 230 4.12 2.72 -5.73
CA ARG A 230 3.93 4.15 -5.46
C ARG A 230 2.91 4.39 -4.33
N ALA A 231 1.81 3.64 -4.35
CA ALA A 231 0.76 3.80 -3.34
C ALA A 231 1.20 3.34 -1.94
N PHE A 232 1.93 2.21 -1.84
CA PHE A 232 2.13 1.49 -0.58
C PHE A 232 3.58 1.35 -0.12
N ALA A 233 4.57 1.55 -1.00
CA ALA A 233 5.98 1.29 -0.68
C ALA A 233 6.91 2.44 -1.11
N ALA A 234 6.38 3.64 -1.30
CA ALA A 234 7.16 4.76 -1.79
C ALA A 234 8.07 5.36 -0.71
N ASP A 235 9.32 5.68 -1.09
CA ASP A 235 10.25 6.43 -0.25
C ASP A 235 9.88 7.93 -0.19
N TYR A 236 9.10 8.40 -1.16
CA TYR A 236 8.59 9.77 -1.21
C TYR A 236 7.31 9.86 -2.03
N LYS A 237 6.53 10.92 -1.81
CA LYS A 237 5.38 11.28 -2.66
C LYS A 237 5.62 12.61 -3.34
N LEU A 238 5.20 12.72 -4.60
CA LEU A 238 5.10 14.00 -5.33
C LEU A 238 3.66 14.45 -5.28
N VAL A 239 3.45 15.64 -4.72
CA VAL A 239 2.13 16.08 -4.29
C VAL A 239 1.88 17.48 -4.79
N ASN A 240 0.73 17.71 -5.43
CA ASN A 240 0.34 19.07 -5.80
C ASN A 240 -0.38 19.78 -4.65
N ASN A 241 -0.74 21.06 -4.83
CA ASN A 241 -1.36 21.86 -3.76
C ASN A 241 -2.80 21.42 -3.40
N ALA A 242 -3.44 20.62 -4.23
CA ALA A 242 -4.72 19.97 -3.95
C ALA A 242 -4.55 18.62 -3.22
N TYR A 243 -3.33 18.26 -2.82
CA TYR A 243 -2.96 17.00 -2.20
C TYR A 243 -3.20 15.76 -3.08
N ASN A 244 -3.18 15.90 -4.41
CA ASN A 244 -3.08 14.73 -5.28
C ASN A 244 -1.68 14.12 -5.13
N THR A 245 -1.61 12.87 -4.67
CA THR A 245 -0.37 12.11 -4.48
C THR A 245 0.06 11.32 -5.72
N HIS A 246 -0.79 11.28 -6.75
CA HIS A 246 -0.60 10.51 -7.99
C HIS A 246 -0.48 9.00 -7.76
N ASP A 247 -1.14 8.52 -6.70
CA ASP A 247 -1.26 7.10 -6.38
C ASP A 247 -2.35 6.42 -7.24
N ASP A 248 -3.28 7.20 -7.80
CA ASP A 248 -4.51 6.78 -8.51
C ASP A 248 -4.29 6.31 -9.95
N MET A 249 -3.05 5.99 -10.31
CA MET A 249 -2.74 5.26 -11.55
C MET A 249 -3.07 6.05 -12.83
N ASP A 250 -2.97 7.38 -12.81
CA ASP A 250 -3.22 8.20 -14.00
C ASP A 250 -1.95 8.40 -14.86
N ARG A 251 -0.79 8.59 -14.23
CA ARG A 251 0.52 8.73 -14.89
C ARG A 251 1.70 8.56 -13.94
N GLU A 252 2.87 8.26 -14.50
CA GLU A 252 4.13 8.35 -13.77
C GLU A 252 4.73 9.75 -13.94
N ILE A 253 5.07 10.40 -12.82
CA ILE A 253 5.74 11.70 -12.82
C ILE A 253 7.24 11.48 -12.60
N ASN A 254 8.05 11.86 -13.58
CA ASN A 254 9.51 11.90 -13.42
C ASN A 254 9.97 13.29 -12.92
N PRO A 255 10.51 13.41 -11.69
CA PRO A 255 11.08 14.66 -11.17
C PRO A 255 12.16 15.29 -12.04
N GLU A 256 12.87 14.52 -12.86
CA GLU A 256 13.92 15.03 -13.76
C GLU A 256 13.38 15.96 -14.83
N ASN A 257 12.09 15.86 -15.16
CA ASN A 257 11.41 16.78 -16.08
C ASN A 257 11.08 18.13 -15.43
N TYR A 258 11.35 18.30 -14.14
CA TYR A 258 11.04 19.51 -13.36
C TYR A 258 12.31 20.23 -12.94
N LYS A 259 12.22 21.55 -12.81
CA LYS A 259 13.24 22.38 -12.19
C LYS A 259 12.97 22.54 -10.70
N TYR A 260 13.94 22.18 -9.87
CA TYR A 260 13.81 22.35 -8.42
C TYR A 260 14.07 23.80 -7.97
N ASP A 261 13.08 24.41 -7.31
CA ASP A 261 13.16 25.69 -6.61
C ASP A 261 13.51 25.44 -5.13
N LYS A 262 14.77 25.72 -4.78
CA LYS A 262 15.29 25.56 -3.41
C LYS A 262 14.66 26.51 -2.40
N VAL A 263 14.23 27.70 -2.82
CA VAL A 263 13.69 28.73 -1.92
C VAL A 263 12.29 28.34 -1.46
N LYS A 264 11.49 27.79 -2.37
CA LYS A 264 10.13 27.32 -2.09
C LYS A 264 10.07 25.83 -1.70
N ASN A 265 11.17 25.10 -1.91
CA ASN A 265 11.28 23.64 -1.75
C ASN A 265 10.24 22.89 -2.61
N VAL A 266 10.14 23.23 -3.89
CA VAL A 266 9.17 22.64 -4.84
C VAL A 266 9.82 22.35 -6.19
N TYR A 267 9.23 21.43 -6.94
CA TYR A 267 9.55 21.11 -8.33
C TYR A 267 8.59 21.89 -9.24
N VAL A 268 9.13 22.55 -10.25
CA VAL A 268 8.38 23.45 -11.14
C VAL A 268 8.54 23.00 -12.59
N ASN A 269 7.43 22.91 -13.31
CA ASN A 269 7.44 22.56 -14.73
C ASN A 269 8.13 23.68 -15.54
N PRO A 270 9.29 23.40 -16.18
CA PRO A 270 10.04 24.43 -16.90
C PRO A 270 9.35 24.87 -18.20
N ALA A 271 8.36 24.13 -18.70
CA ALA A 271 7.59 24.50 -19.88
C ALA A 271 6.60 25.64 -19.61
N VAL A 272 6.26 25.89 -18.34
CA VAL A 272 5.30 26.94 -17.95
C VAL A 272 6.05 28.22 -17.55
N PRO A 273 5.76 29.37 -18.19
CA PRO A 273 6.32 30.66 -17.80
C PRO A 273 6.09 30.97 -16.33
N ALA A 274 7.11 31.49 -15.63
CA ALA A 274 7.04 31.73 -14.18
C ALA A 274 5.83 32.56 -13.71
N ARG A 275 5.34 33.48 -14.54
CA ARG A 275 4.17 34.33 -14.27
C ARG A 275 2.82 33.61 -14.36
N GLN A 276 2.79 32.41 -14.94
CA GLN A 276 1.60 31.57 -15.12
C GLN A 276 1.54 30.42 -14.12
N LEU A 277 2.59 30.22 -13.32
CA LEU A 277 2.62 29.22 -12.27
C LEU A 277 1.71 29.63 -11.11
N ASP A 278 0.80 28.74 -10.74
CA ASP A 278 -0.06 28.90 -9.57
C ASP A 278 0.43 28.01 -8.43
N TYR A 279 1.16 28.64 -7.50
CA TYR A 279 1.68 27.99 -6.30
C TYR A 279 0.62 27.68 -5.24
N ASN A 280 -0.65 28.00 -5.48
CA ASN A 280 -1.76 27.73 -4.57
C ASN A 280 -2.96 27.07 -5.26
N SER A 281 -2.77 26.54 -6.48
CA SER A 281 -3.84 25.93 -7.25
C SER A 281 -4.60 24.89 -6.43
N LYS A 282 -5.93 24.93 -6.56
CA LYS A 282 -6.85 23.95 -5.97
C LYS A 282 -7.31 22.90 -6.98
N ASP A 283 -6.84 22.99 -8.22
CA ASP A 283 -7.11 21.99 -9.24
C ASP A 283 -6.34 20.70 -8.93
N TYR A 284 -7.08 19.61 -8.80
CA TYR A 284 -6.57 18.28 -8.46
C TYR A 284 -5.58 17.74 -9.50
N HIS A 285 -5.63 18.23 -10.73
CA HIS A 285 -4.73 17.81 -11.83
C HIS A 285 -3.65 18.87 -12.15
N TYR A 286 -3.49 19.89 -11.30
CA TYR A 286 -2.48 20.93 -11.51
C TYR A 286 -1.10 20.48 -11.04
N ASP A 287 -0.29 20.00 -11.98
CA ASP A 287 0.99 19.38 -11.66
C ASP A 287 2.20 20.22 -12.08
N ASP A 288 2.00 21.48 -12.47
CA ASP A 288 3.11 22.36 -12.82
C ASP A 288 3.95 22.79 -11.59
N VAL A 289 3.41 22.59 -10.39
CA VAL A 289 4.09 22.79 -9.11
C VAL A 289 3.87 21.57 -8.23
N LEU A 290 4.96 20.85 -7.93
CA LEU A 290 4.94 19.63 -7.13
C LEU A 290 5.82 19.76 -5.88
N MET A 291 5.33 19.22 -4.79
CA MET A 291 6.02 19.13 -3.51
C MET A 291 6.49 17.70 -3.30
N LYS A 292 7.76 17.52 -2.95
CA LYS A 292 8.28 16.22 -2.54
C LYS A 292 8.16 16.09 -1.03
N PHE A 293 7.45 15.05 -0.58
CA PHE A 293 7.38 14.64 0.81
C PHE A 293 8.14 13.34 0.98
N ASP A 294 9.19 13.34 1.81
CA ASP A 294 10.01 12.16 2.08
C ASP A 294 9.35 11.30 3.17
N ARG A 295 9.36 9.98 2.99
CA ARG A 295 8.90 9.05 4.02
C ARG A 295 9.81 9.16 5.24
N ILE A 296 9.22 9.40 6.41
CA ILE A 296 9.94 9.41 7.69
C ILE A 296 9.68 8.12 8.46
N THR A 297 10.72 7.58 9.07
CA THR A 297 10.62 6.38 9.91
C THR A 297 10.28 6.76 11.34
N GLY A 298 9.27 6.09 11.89
CA GLY A 298 8.91 6.19 13.30
C GLY A 298 9.30 4.95 14.09
N THR A 299 8.95 4.96 15.37
CA THR A 299 9.00 3.79 16.25
C THR A 299 7.59 3.41 16.68
N SER A 300 7.31 2.12 16.84
CA SER A 300 6.04 1.65 17.40
C SER A 300 6.24 1.06 18.80
N GLN A 301 5.19 1.15 19.62
CA GLN A 301 5.12 0.49 20.92
C GLN A 301 3.69 0.00 21.16
N PRO A 302 3.49 -1.01 22.04
CA PRO A 302 2.15 -1.41 22.45
C PRO A 302 1.33 -0.20 22.90
N GLN A 303 0.09 -0.14 22.44
CA GLN A 303 -0.81 0.94 22.77
C GLN A 303 -1.06 0.98 24.28
N THR A 304 -1.00 2.18 24.84
CA THR A 304 -1.34 2.47 26.25
C THR A 304 -2.50 3.46 26.29
N SER A 305 -3.19 3.55 27.42
CA SER A 305 -4.20 4.59 27.63
C SER A 305 -3.61 5.98 27.42
N VAL A 306 -4.31 6.81 26.63
CA VAL A 306 -3.94 8.20 26.34
C VAL A 306 -4.95 9.17 26.94
N LYS A 307 -4.46 10.33 27.39
CA LYS A 307 -5.36 11.42 27.80
C LYS A 307 -5.72 12.24 26.57
N LYS A 308 -6.98 12.12 26.14
CA LYS A 308 -7.51 12.85 24.97
C LYS A 308 -7.96 14.26 25.38
N LEU A 309 -7.59 15.25 24.59
CA LEU A 309 -8.22 16.57 24.65
C LEU A 309 -9.66 16.46 24.14
N PRO A 310 -10.56 17.33 24.62
CA PRO A 310 -12.00 17.20 24.33
C PRO A 310 -12.36 17.51 22.87
N ASN A 311 -11.53 18.28 22.17
CA ASN A 311 -11.84 18.73 20.81
C ASN A 311 -11.14 17.83 19.78
N PRO A 312 -11.88 17.30 18.79
CA PRO A 312 -11.26 16.60 17.66
C PRO A 312 -10.51 17.58 16.75
N VAL A 313 -9.68 17.04 15.87
CA VAL A 313 -8.98 17.83 14.84
C VAL A 313 -9.97 18.34 13.79
N PHE A 314 -10.93 17.51 13.40
CA PHE A 314 -11.99 17.82 12.44
C PHE A 314 -13.38 17.54 13.03
N THR A 315 -14.34 18.39 12.64
CA THR A 315 -15.78 18.15 12.89
C THR A 315 -16.46 17.93 11.55
N ALA A 316 -17.10 16.77 11.38
CA ALA A 316 -17.53 16.22 10.09
C ALA A 316 -18.93 15.59 10.21
N ASN A 317 -19.98 16.42 10.22
CA ASN A 317 -21.37 15.97 10.32
C ASN A 317 -22.19 16.49 9.13
N CYS A 318 -22.92 15.61 8.44
CA CYS A 318 -24.00 16.04 7.56
C CYS A 318 -25.15 16.60 8.40
N ASP A 319 -25.72 17.73 7.98
CA ASP A 319 -27.09 18.08 8.37
C ASP A 319 -28.02 16.99 7.79
N ARG A 320 -28.71 16.27 8.68
CA ARG A 320 -29.80 15.36 8.28
C ARG A 320 -31.11 16.12 8.14
#